data_AF-A0A2J8K0H9-F1
#
_entry.id   AF-A0A2J8K0H9-F1
#
_cell.length_a   1.000
_cell.length_b   1.000
_cell.length_c   1.000
_cell.angle_alpha   90.00
_cell.angle_beta   90.00
_cell.angle_gamma   90.00
#
_symmetry.space_group_name_H-M   'P 1'
#
loop_
_entity.id
_entity.type
_entity.pdbx_description
1 polymer ?
#
loop_
_entity_poly.entity_id
_entity_poly.type
_entity_poly.pdbx_seq_one_letter_code
_entity_poly.pdbx_strand_id
1 'polypeptide(L)'
;MMRSHGVSVLGIFNLEKDDMLYILVGQQGEDACPSTNQLIQKVCIGENNVIEEEIRVNRSVHEWAGGGGGGGGATYVFKMKDGVPVPLIIAAGGGGRAYGAKTDTFHPERLENNSSVLGLNGNSGAAGGGGGWNDNTSLLWAGKSLQEGATGGHSCPQAMKKWGWETRGGFGGGGGGCSSGGGGGGYIGGNAASNNDPEMDGEDGVSFISPLGILYTPALKVMEGHGEVNIKHYLNCSHCEVDECHMDPESHKVICFCDHGTVLAEDGVSCIVSPTPEPHLPLSLILSVVTSALVAALVLAFSGIMIGGN
;
A
#
# COMPACT_ATOMS: atom_id res chain seq x y z
N MET A 1 -21.54 -0.02 -1.62
CA MET A 1 -20.81 -0.75 -2.68
C MET A 1 -19.42 -1.03 -2.18
N MET A 2 -18.99 -2.29 -2.25
CA MET A 2 -17.66 -2.72 -1.79
C MET A 2 -16.67 -2.62 -2.95
N ARG A 3 -15.51 -2.01 -2.69
CA ARG A 3 -14.45 -1.77 -3.69
C ARG A 3 -13.48 -2.95 -3.74
N SER A 4 -12.87 -3.16 -4.90
CA SER A 4 -11.69 -4.02 -5.02
C SER A 4 -10.44 -3.22 -4.69
N HIS A 5 -9.45 -3.88 -4.10
CA HIS A 5 -8.21 -3.26 -3.60
C HIS A 5 -7.00 -3.85 -4.30
N GLY A 6 -6.00 -3.02 -4.55
CA GLY A 6 -4.66 -3.48 -4.94
C GLY A 6 -3.85 -3.96 -3.74
N VAL A 7 -2.70 -4.55 -4.03
CA VAL A 7 -1.78 -5.10 -3.02
C VAL A 7 -0.70 -4.08 -2.68
N SER A 8 -0.41 -3.93 -1.38
CA SER A 8 0.77 -3.22 -0.87
C SER A 8 1.86 -4.24 -0.54
N VAL A 9 3.09 -3.96 -0.98
CA VAL A 9 4.26 -4.80 -0.73
C VAL A 9 5.40 -3.91 -0.26
N LEU A 10 5.97 -4.23 0.90
CA LEU A 10 7.10 -3.50 1.48
C LEU A 10 8.31 -4.42 1.55
N GLY A 11 9.42 -3.97 0.98
CA GLY A 11 10.68 -4.72 0.97
C GLY A 11 11.88 -3.83 1.20
N ILE A 12 12.92 -4.40 1.79
CA ILE A 12 14.22 -3.76 2.00
C ILE A 12 15.19 -4.31 0.96
N PHE A 13 15.90 -3.43 0.26
CA PHE A 13 16.88 -3.77 -0.76
C PHE A 13 18.19 -3.05 -0.49
N ASN A 14 19.30 -3.76 -0.65
CA ASN A 14 20.62 -3.14 -0.66
C ASN A 14 20.87 -2.56 -2.05
N LEU A 15 20.95 -1.23 -2.14
CA LEU A 15 21.26 -0.51 -3.36
C LEU A 15 22.68 0.06 -3.28
N GLU A 16 23.38 0.02 -4.41
CA GLU A 16 24.71 0.60 -4.53
C GLU A 16 24.66 2.02 -5.06
N LYS A 17 25.74 2.77 -4.86
CA LYS A 17 25.88 4.09 -5.48
C LYS A 17 25.76 3.94 -7.01
N ASP A 18 25.03 4.88 -7.62
CA ASP A 18 24.77 4.92 -9.07
C ASP A 18 23.82 3.83 -9.59
N ASP A 19 23.16 3.09 -8.70
CA ASP A 19 22.04 2.21 -9.08
C ASP A 19 20.86 3.02 -9.64
N MET A 20 20.42 2.65 -10.85
CA MET A 20 19.27 3.26 -11.51
C MET A 20 18.02 2.38 -11.33
N LEU A 21 16.99 2.95 -10.69
CA LEU A 21 15.69 2.33 -10.51
C LEU A 21 14.70 2.83 -11.57
N TYR A 22 13.96 1.89 -12.14
CA TYR A 22 12.87 2.14 -13.07
C TYR A 22 11.55 1.86 -12.37
N ILE A 23 10.65 2.83 -12.44
CA ILE A 23 9.40 2.80 -11.69
C ILE A 23 8.25 3.01 -12.67
N LEU A 24 7.28 2.10 -12.65
CA LEU A 24 6.00 2.25 -13.32
C LEU A 24 4.92 2.23 -12.25
N VAL A 25 4.13 3.30 -12.17
CA VAL A 25 3.04 3.41 -11.19
C VAL A 25 1.74 2.94 -11.83
N GLY A 26 1.16 1.89 -11.26
CA GLY A 26 -0.12 1.34 -11.71
C GLY A 26 -1.26 2.32 -11.46
N GLN A 27 -2.27 2.31 -12.32
CA GLN A 27 -3.46 3.11 -12.18
C GLN A 27 -4.66 2.24 -11.82
N GLN A 28 -5.62 2.85 -11.12
CA GLN A 28 -6.93 2.27 -10.92
C GLN A 28 -7.59 1.92 -12.27
N GLY A 29 -8.24 0.75 -12.34
CA GLY A 29 -9.13 0.42 -13.45
C GLY A 29 -10.40 1.27 -13.40
N GLU A 30 -11.08 1.41 -14.54
CA GLU A 30 -12.30 2.18 -14.60
C GLU A 30 -13.44 1.46 -13.86
N ASP A 31 -14.25 2.26 -13.17
CA ASP A 31 -15.38 1.76 -12.42
C ASP A 31 -16.44 1.18 -13.36
N ALA A 32 -17.14 0.15 -12.89
CA ALA A 32 -18.24 -0.48 -13.62
C ALA A 32 -19.28 0.54 -14.09
N CYS A 33 -19.47 1.63 -13.34
CA CYS A 33 -20.55 2.58 -13.48
C CYS A 33 -20.08 3.97 -13.90
N PRO A 34 -19.74 4.20 -15.19
CA PRO A 34 -19.30 5.49 -15.67
C PRO A 34 -20.45 6.53 -15.60
N SER A 35 -20.11 7.74 -15.14
CA SER A 35 -21.08 8.82 -14.86
C SER A 35 -21.67 9.51 -16.08
N THR A 36 -21.24 9.16 -17.29
CA THR A 36 -21.50 9.93 -18.52
C THR A 36 -22.74 9.49 -19.30
N ASN A 37 -23.25 8.26 -19.08
CA ASN A 37 -24.40 7.73 -19.82
C ASN A 37 -25.59 7.44 -18.88
N GLN A 38 -26.68 8.19 -19.05
CA GLN A 38 -27.87 8.10 -18.19
C GLN A 38 -28.51 6.70 -18.16
N LEU A 39 -28.44 5.93 -19.25
CA LEU A 39 -29.01 4.59 -19.31
C LEU A 39 -28.15 3.58 -18.53
N ILE A 40 -26.83 3.68 -18.67
CA ILE A 40 -25.84 2.90 -17.92
C ILE A 40 -25.92 3.23 -16.43
N GLN A 41 -26.07 4.51 -16.09
CA GLN A 41 -26.24 4.96 -14.72
C GLN A 41 -27.49 4.37 -14.08
N LYS A 42 -28.62 4.31 -14.80
CA LYS A 42 -29.86 3.66 -14.32
C LYS A 42 -29.70 2.17 -14.06
N VAL A 43 -28.97 1.46 -14.93
CA VAL A 43 -28.63 0.04 -14.72
C VAL A 43 -27.79 -0.11 -13.45
N CYS A 44 -26.77 0.72 -13.28
CA CYS A 44 -25.87 0.71 -12.13
C CYS A 44 -26.54 0.96 -10.77
N ILE A 45 -27.56 1.81 -10.72
CA ILE A 45 -28.32 2.09 -9.49
C ILE A 45 -29.53 1.16 -9.31
N GLY A 46 -29.74 0.20 -10.22
CA GLY A 46 -30.85 -0.76 -10.17
C GLY A 46 -32.21 -0.19 -10.58
N GLU A 47 -32.25 0.98 -11.22
CA GLU A 47 -33.46 1.58 -11.79
C GLU A 47 -33.85 0.97 -13.15
N ASN A 48 -32.96 0.15 -13.73
CA ASN A 48 -33.19 -0.53 -14.99
C ASN A 48 -32.73 -1.99 -14.90
N ASN A 49 -33.63 -2.92 -15.26
CA ASN A 49 -33.46 -4.36 -15.09
C ASN A 49 -33.15 -5.11 -16.41
N VAL A 50 -32.74 -4.40 -17.47
CA VAL A 50 -32.54 -5.01 -18.80
C VAL A 50 -31.51 -6.15 -18.76
N ILE A 51 -30.44 -6.03 -17.98
CA ILE A 51 -29.42 -7.08 -17.86
C ILE A 51 -30.01 -8.31 -17.14
N GLU A 52 -30.80 -8.10 -16.08
CA GLU A 52 -31.45 -9.15 -15.30
C GLU A 52 -32.53 -9.88 -16.12
N GLU A 53 -33.35 -9.14 -16.87
CA GLU A 53 -34.38 -9.72 -17.73
C GLU A 53 -33.77 -10.63 -18.79
N GLU A 54 -32.63 -10.24 -19.32
CA GLU A 54 -31.96 -10.99 -20.34
C GLU A 54 -31.23 -12.22 -19.80
N ILE A 55 -30.56 -12.10 -18.64
CA ILE A 55 -30.04 -13.27 -17.91
C ILE A 55 -31.20 -14.27 -17.68
N ARG A 56 -32.40 -13.78 -17.34
CA ARG A 56 -33.59 -14.62 -17.16
C ARG A 56 -34.03 -15.31 -18.45
N VAL A 57 -33.98 -14.63 -19.60
CA VAL A 57 -34.45 -15.16 -20.90
C VAL A 57 -33.41 -16.08 -21.56
N ASN A 58 -32.15 -15.63 -21.63
CA ASN A 58 -31.08 -16.27 -22.39
C ASN A 58 -30.15 -17.14 -21.54
N ARG A 59 -30.22 -17.05 -20.21
CA ARG A 59 -29.31 -17.73 -19.26
C ARG A 59 -27.81 -17.43 -19.47
N SER A 60 -27.48 -16.42 -20.27
CA SER A 60 -26.10 -15.98 -20.52
C SER A 60 -26.08 -14.48 -20.85
N VAL A 61 -24.95 -13.84 -20.59
CA VAL A 61 -24.62 -12.45 -20.96
C VAL A 61 -23.64 -12.39 -22.15
N HIS A 62 -23.54 -13.45 -22.95
CA HIS A 62 -22.59 -13.50 -24.07
C HIS A 62 -22.96 -12.53 -25.21
N GLU A 63 -24.25 -12.32 -25.47
CA GLU A 63 -24.73 -11.41 -26.52
C GLU A 63 -24.95 -9.97 -26.03
N TRP A 64 -24.95 -9.76 -24.72
CA TRP A 64 -25.18 -8.48 -24.07
C TRP A 64 -24.25 -8.40 -22.87
N ALA A 65 -23.18 -7.64 -23.06
CA ALA A 65 -22.13 -7.54 -22.08
C ALA A 65 -22.01 -6.12 -21.53
N GLY A 66 -21.42 -5.99 -20.34
CA GLY A 66 -21.30 -4.73 -19.61
C GLY A 66 -21.70 -4.92 -18.14
N GLY A 67 -21.50 -3.87 -17.34
CA GLY A 67 -21.76 -3.91 -15.90
C GLY A 67 -20.55 -4.22 -15.04
N GLY A 68 -19.49 -4.79 -15.60
CA GLY A 68 -18.23 -5.07 -14.91
C GLY A 68 -17.19 -3.95 -15.05
N GLY A 69 -16.39 -3.77 -14.01
CA GLY A 69 -15.29 -2.82 -13.95
C GLY A 69 -13.99 -3.37 -14.54
N GLY A 70 -13.08 -2.46 -14.88
CA GLY A 70 -11.72 -2.80 -15.30
C GLY A 70 -10.84 -3.22 -14.12
N GLY A 71 -9.86 -4.08 -14.38
CA GLY A 71 -8.83 -4.43 -13.40
C GLY A 71 -7.85 -3.28 -13.17
N GLY A 72 -7.33 -3.16 -11.96
CA GLY A 72 -6.24 -2.23 -11.63
C GLY A 72 -4.92 -2.68 -12.25
N GLY A 73 -4.05 -1.74 -12.62
CA GLY A 73 -2.71 -2.07 -13.08
C GLY A 73 -1.72 -2.24 -11.93
N ALA A 74 -0.68 -3.03 -12.16
CA ALA A 74 0.40 -3.23 -11.22
C ALA A 74 1.38 -2.05 -11.18
N THR A 75 2.04 -1.91 -10.04
CA THR A 75 3.14 -0.98 -9.81
C THR A 75 4.44 -1.76 -9.79
N TYR A 76 5.40 -1.36 -10.62
CA TYR A 76 6.66 -2.07 -10.83
C TYR A 76 7.84 -1.21 -10.41
N VAL A 77 8.77 -1.81 -9.67
CA VAL A 77 10.11 -1.27 -9.44
C VAL A 77 11.13 -2.30 -9.90
N PHE A 78 12.01 -1.92 -10.81
CA PHE A 78 12.97 -2.83 -11.44
C PHE A 78 14.28 -2.13 -11.80
N LYS A 79 15.31 -2.92 -12.09
CA LYS A 79 16.61 -2.46 -12.60
C LYS A 79 16.82 -2.96 -14.02
N MET A 80 17.72 -2.31 -14.74
CA MET A 80 18.21 -2.83 -16.02
C MET A 80 19.53 -3.55 -15.81
N LYS A 81 19.64 -4.79 -16.28
CA LYS A 81 20.88 -5.56 -16.30
C LYS A 81 21.16 -5.99 -17.73
N ASP A 82 22.25 -5.49 -18.31
CA ASP A 82 22.64 -5.78 -19.70
C ASP A 82 21.52 -5.50 -20.72
N GLY A 83 20.73 -4.44 -20.49
CA GLY A 83 19.58 -4.07 -21.32
C GLY A 83 18.30 -4.88 -21.06
N VAL A 84 18.31 -5.83 -20.12
CA VAL A 84 17.15 -6.63 -19.74
C VAL A 84 16.55 -6.10 -18.43
N PRO A 85 15.23 -5.84 -18.35
CA PRO A 85 14.60 -5.49 -17.09
C PRO A 85 14.63 -6.68 -16.12
N VAL A 86 14.99 -6.41 -14.87
CA VAL A 86 15.03 -7.38 -13.76
C VAL A 86 14.17 -6.85 -12.62
N PRO A 87 13.09 -7.56 -12.24
CA PRO A 87 12.16 -7.06 -11.23
C PRO A 87 12.82 -7.03 -9.85
N LEU A 88 12.58 -5.95 -9.10
CA LEU A 88 12.93 -5.87 -7.68
C LEU A 88 11.70 -6.14 -6.82
N ILE A 89 10.65 -5.35 -7.01
CA ILE A 89 9.40 -5.47 -6.26
C ILE A 89 8.24 -5.01 -7.14
N ILE A 90 7.15 -5.77 -7.10
CA ILE A 90 5.93 -5.52 -7.88
C ILE A 90 4.74 -5.65 -6.95
N ALA A 91 3.95 -4.59 -6.87
CA ALA A 91 2.67 -4.56 -6.18
C ALA A 91 1.56 -4.79 -7.20
N ALA A 92 0.80 -5.88 -7.02
CA ALA A 92 -0.26 -6.26 -7.95
C ALA A 92 -1.48 -5.34 -7.87
N GLY A 93 -2.13 -5.15 -9.02
CA GLY A 93 -3.43 -4.50 -9.11
C GLY A 93 -4.56 -5.45 -8.70
N GLY A 94 -5.63 -4.88 -8.16
CA GLY A 94 -6.85 -5.62 -7.81
C GLY A 94 -7.66 -5.98 -9.05
N GLY A 95 -8.38 -7.09 -8.99
CA GLY A 95 -9.33 -7.49 -10.03
C GLY A 95 -10.54 -6.56 -10.08
N GLY A 96 -11.07 -6.33 -11.28
CA GLY A 96 -12.28 -5.56 -11.50
C GLY A 96 -13.50 -6.29 -10.94
N ARG A 97 -14.53 -5.55 -10.56
CA ARG A 97 -15.77 -6.14 -10.05
C ARG A 97 -16.71 -6.54 -11.19
N ALA A 98 -17.44 -7.62 -11.01
CA ALA A 98 -18.50 -8.04 -11.91
C ALA A 98 -19.80 -7.29 -11.64
N TYR A 99 -20.69 -7.29 -12.63
CA TYR A 99 -21.99 -6.59 -12.56
C TYR A 99 -22.83 -7.01 -11.34
N GLY A 100 -22.98 -8.31 -11.16
CA GLY A 100 -23.84 -8.94 -10.17
C GLY A 100 -23.06 -9.55 -9.01
N ALA A 101 -21.88 -9.03 -8.66
CA ALA A 101 -21.05 -9.58 -7.58
C ALA A 101 -21.84 -9.65 -6.25
N LYS A 102 -22.23 -10.86 -5.82
CA LYS A 102 -23.15 -11.07 -4.68
C LYS A 102 -22.48 -11.23 -3.32
N THR A 103 -21.20 -11.61 -3.28
CA THR A 103 -20.49 -11.91 -2.03
C THR A 103 -19.03 -11.51 -2.07
N ASP A 104 -18.47 -11.21 -0.90
CA ASP A 104 -17.06 -10.97 -0.69
C ASP A 104 -16.30 -12.31 -0.74
N THR A 105 -15.80 -12.67 -1.93
CA THR A 105 -14.85 -13.76 -2.03
C THR A 105 -13.49 -13.20 -1.64
N PHE A 106 -13.10 -13.41 -0.38
CA PHE A 106 -11.75 -13.06 0.07
C PHE A 106 -10.75 -13.98 -0.62
N HIS A 107 -10.17 -13.49 -1.71
CA HIS A 107 -9.02 -14.11 -2.35
C HIS A 107 -7.76 -13.61 -1.64
N PRO A 108 -6.97 -14.50 -1.01
CA PRO A 108 -5.74 -14.07 -0.36
C PRO A 108 -4.79 -13.52 -1.41
N GLU A 109 -4.14 -12.41 -1.09
CA GLU A 109 -3.08 -11.86 -1.91
C GLU A 109 -1.97 -12.89 -2.15
N ARG A 110 -1.44 -12.89 -3.37
CA ARG A 110 -0.38 -13.80 -3.78
C ARG A 110 0.90 -13.01 -4.00
N LEU A 111 2.02 -13.56 -3.55
CA LEU A 111 3.34 -12.97 -3.68
C LEU A 111 4.33 -14.06 -4.13
N GLU A 112 4.87 -13.92 -5.34
CA GLU A 112 5.99 -14.75 -5.77
C GLU A 112 7.32 -14.18 -5.33
N ASN A 113 8.21 -15.08 -4.93
CA ASN A 113 9.60 -14.76 -4.61
C ASN A 113 10.61 -15.59 -5.42
N ASN A 114 10.14 -16.52 -6.26
CA ASN A 114 10.98 -17.34 -7.09
C ASN A 114 11.15 -16.73 -8.49
N SER A 115 12.33 -16.20 -8.76
CA SER A 115 12.68 -15.61 -10.07
C SER A 115 12.65 -16.59 -11.24
N SER A 116 12.57 -17.91 -11.00
CA SER A 116 12.41 -18.92 -12.05
C SER A 116 10.96 -19.08 -12.51
N VAL A 117 9.98 -18.58 -11.75
CA VAL A 117 8.57 -18.60 -12.14
C VAL A 117 8.36 -17.57 -13.23
N LEU A 118 7.72 -17.95 -14.34
CA LEU A 118 7.44 -17.03 -15.43
C LEU A 118 6.33 -16.04 -15.03
N GLY A 119 6.57 -14.76 -15.26
CA GLY A 119 5.56 -13.72 -15.03
C GLY A 119 4.64 -13.53 -16.24
N LEU A 120 3.64 -14.42 -16.36
CA LEU A 120 2.75 -14.51 -17.52
C LEU A 120 1.53 -13.60 -17.44
N ASN A 121 0.87 -13.35 -18.57
CA ASN A 121 -0.42 -12.68 -18.61
C ASN A 121 -1.51 -13.60 -18.02
N GLY A 122 -2.56 -12.99 -17.47
CA GLY A 122 -3.76 -13.70 -17.06
C GLY A 122 -4.61 -14.14 -18.25
N ASN A 123 -5.38 -15.21 -18.06
CA ASN A 123 -6.28 -15.71 -19.09
C ASN A 123 -7.39 -14.70 -19.38
N SER A 124 -7.60 -14.42 -20.66
CA SER A 124 -8.66 -13.54 -21.13
C SER A 124 -9.87 -14.34 -21.60
N GLY A 125 -11.07 -13.87 -21.26
CA GLY A 125 -12.34 -14.34 -21.80
C GLY A 125 -12.97 -13.23 -22.64
N ALA A 126 -14.25 -12.95 -22.41
CA ALA A 126 -14.87 -11.73 -22.93
C ALA A 126 -14.28 -10.49 -22.24
N ALA A 127 -14.10 -10.53 -20.91
CA ALA A 127 -13.28 -9.57 -20.18
C ALA A 127 -11.78 -9.89 -20.35
N GLY A 128 -10.94 -8.89 -20.14
CA GLY A 128 -9.49 -9.01 -20.27
C GLY A 128 -8.84 -9.59 -19.03
N GLY A 129 -7.93 -10.53 -19.22
CA GLY A 129 -6.95 -10.87 -18.19
C GLY A 129 -5.96 -9.72 -17.98
N GLY A 130 -5.33 -9.67 -16.81
CA GLY A 130 -4.27 -8.72 -16.50
C GLY A 130 -2.97 -9.05 -17.23
N GLY A 131 -2.14 -8.04 -17.43
CA GLY A 131 -0.79 -8.15 -17.94
C GLY A 131 0.18 -8.60 -16.85
N GLY A 132 1.12 -9.45 -17.24
CA GLY A 132 2.20 -9.95 -16.40
C GLY A 132 3.51 -9.17 -16.55
N TRP A 133 4.60 -9.77 -16.09
CA TRP A 133 5.96 -9.25 -16.28
C TRP A 133 6.43 -9.34 -17.74
N ASN A 134 6.30 -10.52 -18.35
CA ASN A 134 6.85 -10.81 -19.65
C ASN A 134 6.04 -11.90 -20.35
N ASP A 135 5.05 -11.46 -21.11
CA ASP A 135 4.25 -12.26 -21.99
C ASP A 135 3.61 -11.34 -23.03
N ASN A 136 3.02 -11.89 -24.08
CA ASN A 136 2.38 -11.10 -25.12
C ASN A 136 0.91 -11.46 -25.32
N THR A 137 0.15 -10.50 -25.85
CA THR A 137 -1.23 -10.75 -26.23
C THR A 137 -1.64 -9.86 -27.40
N SER A 138 -2.34 -10.41 -28.38
CA SER A 138 -2.94 -9.62 -29.47
C SER A 138 -4.33 -9.09 -29.13
N LEU A 139 -4.92 -9.54 -28.01
CA LEU A 139 -6.25 -9.10 -27.60
C LEU A 139 -6.18 -7.64 -27.15
N LEU A 140 -7.12 -6.83 -27.63
CA LEU A 140 -7.19 -5.41 -27.29
C LEU A 140 -7.71 -5.20 -25.87
N TRP A 141 -8.57 -6.09 -25.38
CA TRP A 141 -9.16 -5.98 -24.06
C TRP A 141 -8.30 -6.59 -22.95
N ALA A 142 -7.29 -7.38 -23.29
CA ALA A 142 -6.30 -7.88 -22.35
C ALA A 142 -5.32 -6.78 -21.94
N GLY A 143 -4.92 -6.76 -20.67
CA GLY A 143 -3.83 -5.93 -20.20
C GLY A 143 -2.51 -6.37 -20.83
N LYS A 144 -1.68 -5.40 -21.23
CA LYS A 144 -0.34 -5.65 -21.77
C LYS A 144 0.65 -5.91 -20.64
N SER A 145 1.61 -6.80 -20.87
CA SER A 145 2.70 -7.01 -19.92
C SER A 145 3.59 -5.78 -19.78
N LEU A 146 4.46 -5.75 -18.77
CA LEU A 146 5.44 -4.66 -18.62
C LEU A 146 6.29 -4.49 -19.89
N GLN A 147 6.74 -5.60 -20.49
CA GLN A 147 7.59 -5.56 -21.69
C GLN A 147 6.83 -5.13 -22.96
N GLU A 148 5.51 -5.26 -22.98
CA GLU A 148 4.64 -4.69 -24.01
C GLU A 148 4.20 -3.24 -23.72
N GLY A 149 4.74 -2.62 -22.67
CA GLY A 149 4.46 -1.22 -22.30
C GLY A 149 3.34 -1.04 -21.28
N ALA A 150 2.89 -2.12 -20.62
CA ALA A 150 1.96 -2.10 -19.49
C ALA A 150 0.65 -1.34 -19.73
N THR A 151 0.22 -1.24 -20.99
CA THR A 151 -1.03 -0.55 -21.35
C THR A 151 -2.22 -1.34 -20.80
N GLY A 152 -3.17 -0.64 -20.18
CA GLY A 152 -4.42 -1.24 -19.72
C GLY A 152 -5.29 -1.71 -20.89
N GLY A 153 -6.05 -2.78 -20.68
CA GLY A 153 -6.94 -3.36 -21.68
C GLY A 153 -8.13 -2.47 -22.01
N HIS A 154 -8.55 -2.48 -23.26
CA HIS A 154 -9.80 -1.86 -23.71
C HIS A 154 -11.03 -2.62 -23.19
N SER A 155 -12.19 -1.98 -23.18
CA SER A 155 -13.46 -2.66 -22.86
C SER A 155 -13.80 -3.74 -23.87
N CYS A 156 -14.53 -4.77 -23.44
CA CYS A 156 -14.87 -5.87 -24.34
C CYS A 156 -15.71 -5.38 -25.54
N PRO A 157 -15.45 -5.89 -26.76
CA PRO A 157 -16.14 -5.43 -27.98
C PRO A 157 -17.68 -5.53 -27.91
N GLN A 158 -18.19 -6.53 -27.20
CA GLN A 158 -19.62 -6.79 -27.05
C GLN A 158 -20.32 -5.67 -26.28
N ALA A 159 -19.71 -5.20 -25.18
CA ALA A 159 -20.25 -4.14 -24.34
C ALA A 159 -20.20 -2.78 -25.05
N MET A 160 -19.10 -2.52 -25.77
CA MET A 160 -18.94 -1.32 -26.59
C MET A 160 -19.96 -1.24 -27.72
N LYS A 161 -20.12 -2.32 -28.49
CA LYS A 161 -21.02 -2.34 -29.67
C LYS A 161 -22.48 -2.08 -29.30
N LYS A 162 -22.90 -2.51 -28.12
CA LYS A 162 -24.31 -2.53 -27.74
C LYS A 162 -24.74 -1.32 -26.91
N TRP A 163 -23.93 -0.96 -25.92
CA TRP A 163 -24.29 0.06 -24.94
C TRP A 163 -23.31 1.24 -24.91
N GLY A 164 -22.17 1.12 -25.59
CA GLY A 164 -21.03 2.02 -25.37
C GLY A 164 -20.52 1.93 -23.94
N TRP A 165 -20.60 0.74 -23.33
CA TRP A 165 -20.14 0.52 -21.96
C TRP A 165 -18.62 0.41 -21.96
N GLU A 166 -17.98 1.55 -21.73
CA GLU A 166 -16.54 1.70 -21.76
C GLU A 166 -15.98 1.62 -20.33
N THR A 167 -15.50 0.43 -19.97
CA THR A 167 -14.72 0.15 -18.76
C THR A 167 -13.35 -0.43 -19.12
N ARG A 168 -12.31 0.39 -18.99
CA ARG A 168 -10.93 0.06 -19.32
C ARG A 168 -10.15 -0.41 -18.10
N GLY A 169 -9.17 -1.27 -18.34
CA GLY A 169 -8.19 -1.64 -17.32
C GLY A 169 -7.20 -0.49 -17.07
N GLY A 170 -6.66 -0.42 -15.86
CA GLY A 170 -5.68 0.60 -15.49
C GLY A 170 -4.32 0.40 -16.16
N PHE A 171 -3.59 1.49 -16.38
CA PHE A 171 -2.17 1.43 -16.75
C PHE A 171 -1.37 0.65 -15.70
N GLY A 172 -0.38 -0.15 -16.12
CA GLY A 172 0.19 -1.22 -15.29
C GLY A 172 -0.33 -2.61 -15.68
N GLY A 173 -1.02 -2.72 -16.81
CA GLY A 173 -1.53 -3.99 -17.35
C GLY A 173 -2.86 -4.45 -16.76
N GLY A 174 -3.73 -3.56 -16.26
CA GLY A 174 -5.08 -3.97 -15.87
C GLY A 174 -5.88 -4.48 -17.08
N GLY A 175 -6.69 -5.53 -16.92
CA GLY A 175 -7.58 -6.04 -17.97
C GLY A 175 -8.87 -5.22 -18.09
N GLY A 176 -9.42 -5.11 -19.30
CA GLY A 176 -10.68 -4.41 -19.54
C GLY A 176 -11.91 -5.17 -19.03
N GLY A 177 -12.93 -4.42 -18.61
CA GLY A 177 -14.16 -4.98 -18.06
C GLY A 177 -15.12 -5.50 -19.14
N CYS A 178 -16.04 -6.37 -18.71
CA CYS A 178 -17.16 -6.84 -19.51
C CYS A 178 -18.39 -7.01 -18.62
N SER A 179 -19.03 -8.19 -18.55
CA SER A 179 -20.01 -8.47 -17.48
C SER A 179 -19.34 -9.02 -16.23
N SER A 180 -18.33 -9.88 -16.42
CA SER A 180 -17.33 -10.16 -15.40
C SER A 180 -16.36 -8.99 -15.27
N GLY A 181 -15.64 -8.95 -14.16
CA GLY A 181 -14.54 -8.01 -13.98
C GLY A 181 -13.31 -8.33 -14.84
N GLY A 182 -12.52 -7.31 -15.17
CA GLY A 182 -11.19 -7.50 -15.77
C GLY A 182 -10.14 -7.94 -14.74
N GLY A 183 -9.16 -8.73 -15.14
CA GLY A 183 -8.08 -9.19 -14.24
C GLY A 183 -7.10 -8.07 -13.86
N GLY A 184 -6.55 -8.12 -12.65
CA GLY A 184 -5.54 -7.17 -12.17
C GLY A 184 -4.16 -7.42 -12.80
N GLY A 185 -3.40 -6.35 -13.07
CA GLY A 185 -2.00 -6.47 -13.50
C GLY A 185 -1.11 -7.01 -12.38
N GLY A 186 0.03 -7.61 -12.71
CA GLY A 186 0.96 -8.17 -11.71
C GLY A 186 2.27 -8.66 -12.31
N TYR A 187 3.08 -9.32 -11.48
CA TYR A 187 4.16 -10.17 -12.01
C TYR A 187 3.56 -11.29 -12.84
N ILE A 188 2.50 -11.91 -12.32
CA ILE A 188 1.57 -12.73 -13.09
C ILE A 188 0.23 -11.99 -13.11
N GLY A 189 -0.36 -11.81 -14.29
CA GLY A 189 -1.65 -11.16 -14.43
C GLY A 189 -2.79 -12.00 -13.87
N GLY A 190 -3.80 -11.35 -13.30
CA GLY A 190 -5.02 -11.99 -12.83
C GLY A 190 -5.88 -12.47 -14.00
N ASN A 191 -6.56 -13.62 -13.83
CA ASN A 191 -7.46 -14.15 -14.84
C ASN A 191 -8.79 -13.37 -14.88
N ALA A 192 -9.40 -13.31 -16.06
CA ALA A 192 -10.81 -12.98 -16.22
C ALA A 192 -11.66 -14.26 -16.25
N ALA A 193 -12.96 -14.14 -15.95
CA ALA A 193 -13.89 -15.25 -16.05
C ALA A 193 -14.01 -15.77 -17.50
N SER A 194 -13.79 -17.08 -17.69
CA SER A 194 -13.80 -17.72 -19.01
C SER A 194 -15.14 -17.62 -19.76
N ASN A 195 -16.25 -17.59 -19.01
CA ASN A 195 -17.62 -17.55 -19.52
C ASN A 195 -18.30 -16.18 -19.37
N ASN A 196 -17.56 -15.12 -19.02
CA ASN A 196 -18.11 -13.78 -18.75
C ASN A 196 -19.26 -13.80 -17.72
N ASP A 197 -19.14 -14.65 -16.70
CA ASP A 197 -20.15 -14.77 -15.65
C ASP A 197 -20.32 -13.42 -14.91
N PRO A 198 -21.54 -12.85 -14.88
CA PRO A 198 -21.78 -11.54 -14.30
C PRO A 198 -21.64 -11.54 -12.76
N GLU A 199 -21.49 -12.71 -12.13
CA GLU A 199 -21.29 -12.84 -10.68
C GLU A 199 -19.83 -13.09 -10.31
N MET A 200 -18.93 -13.21 -11.30
CA MET A 200 -17.52 -13.53 -11.11
C MET A 200 -16.62 -12.31 -11.35
N ASP A 201 -16.04 -11.80 -10.26
CA ASP A 201 -15.02 -10.74 -10.30
C ASP A 201 -13.79 -11.21 -11.10
N GLY A 202 -13.03 -10.26 -11.63
CA GLY A 202 -11.70 -10.55 -12.15
C GLY A 202 -10.77 -10.94 -10.99
N GLU A 203 -9.79 -11.81 -11.25
CA GLU A 203 -8.80 -12.14 -10.23
C GLU A 203 -7.78 -11.00 -10.06
N ASP A 204 -7.23 -10.88 -8.86
CA ASP A 204 -6.11 -9.99 -8.61
C ASP A 204 -4.85 -10.48 -9.33
N GLY A 205 -3.93 -9.55 -9.62
CA GLY A 205 -2.59 -9.94 -10.05
C GLY A 205 -1.80 -10.60 -8.92
N VAL A 206 -0.69 -11.24 -9.29
CA VAL A 206 0.27 -11.79 -8.33
C VAL A 206 1.40 -10.79 -8.15
N SER A 207 1.67 -10.42 -6.90
CA SER A 207 2.79 -9.54 -6.54
C SER A 207 4.11 -10.29 -6.65
N PHE A 208 5.23 -9.56 -6.67
CA PHE A 208 6.55 -10.19 -6.69
C PHE A 208 7.55 -9.44 -5.81
N ILE A 209 8.45 -10.19 -5.17
CA ILE A 209 9.63 -9.65 -4.51
C ILE A 209 10.86 -10.45 -4.94
N SER A 210 11.90 -9.76 -5.37
CA SER A 210 13.15 -10.39 -5.79
C SER A 210 13.85 -11.03 -4.60
N PRO A 211 14.52 -12.18 -4.78
CA PRO A 211 15.42 -12.77 -3.77
C PRO A 211 16.54 -11.83 -3.30
N LEU A 212 16.80 -10.72 -4.02
CA LEU A 212 17.75 -9.69 -3.62
C LEU A 212 17.25 -8.79 -2.48
N GLY A 213 15.94 -8.81 -2.22
CA GLY A 213 15.31 -8.04 -1.16
C GLY A 213 14.80 -8.93 -0.03
N ILE A 214 14.52 -8.29 1.10
CA ILE A 214 13.90 -8.92 2.27
C ILE A 214 12.50 -8.33 2.42
N LEU A 215 11.50 -9.20 2.53
CA LEU A 215 10.12 -8.79 2.78
C LEU A 215 10.01 -8.19 4.20
N TYR A 216 9.57 -6.94 4.30
CA TYR A 216 9.46 -6.24 5.59
C TYR A 216 8.13 -6.51 6.30
N THR A 217 7.04 -6.51 5.53
CA THR A 217 5.70 -6.92 5.99
C THR A 217 5.09 -7.88 4.98
N PRO A 218 4.16 -8.76 5.40
CA PRO A 218 3.34 -9.52 4.46
C PRO A 218 2.74 -8.60 3.38
N ALA A 219 2.51 -9.14 2.19
CA ALA A 219 1.73 -8.44 1.19
C ALA A 219 0.30 -8.23 1.74
N LEU A 220 -0.29 -7.07 1.49
CA LEU A 220 -1.61 -6.73 2.05
C LEU A 220 -2.52 -6.13 0.98
N LYS A 221 -3.73 -6.69 0.82
CA LYS A 221 -4.74 -6.16 -0.08
C LYS A 221 -5.47 -4.95 0.54
N VAL A 222 -4.87 -3.76 0.43
CA VAL A 222 -5.34 -2.54 1.11
C VAL A 222 -5.34 -1.28 0.25
N MET A 223 -4.84 -1.35 -0.99
CA MET A 223 -4.68 -0.14 -1.81
C MET A 223 -5.98 0.24 -2.51
N GLU A 224 -6.48 1.44 -2.20
CA GLU A 224 -7.58 2.07 -2.92
C GLU A 224 -7.05 3.10 -3.92
N GLY A 225 -7.49 3.02 -5.18
CA GLY A 225 -7.16 4.01 -6.20
C GLY A 225 -5.91 3.69 -7.01
N HIS A 226 -5.18 4.73 -7.41
CA HIS A 226 -3.93 4.59 -8.15
C HIS A 226 -2.80 4.08 -7.23
N GLY A 227 -1.81 3.42 -7.82
CA GLY A 227 -0.63 2.97 -7.10
C GLY A 227 0.24 4.14 -6.64
N GLU A 228 1.14 3.82 -5.71
CA GLU A 228 2.16 4.74 -5.22
C GLU A 228 3.46 3.97 -4.93
N VAL A 229 4.58 4.68 -4.98
CA VAL A 229 5.89 4.13 -4.62
C VAL A 229 6.57 5.07 -3.66
N ASN A 230 6.92 4.56 -2.48
CA ASN A 230 7.64 5.29 -1.46
C ASN A 230 9.01 4.65 -1.23
N ILE A 231 10.08 5.38 -1.54
CA ILE A 231 11.46 4.94 -1.35
C ILE A 231 12.04 5.75 -0.20
N LYS A 232 12.43 5.04 0.87
CA LYS A 232 13.06 5.62 2.05
C LYS A 232 14.34 4.90 2.37
N HIS A 233 15.29 5.62 2.96
CA HIS A 233 16.49 5.00 3.51
C HIS A 233 16.08 4.14 4.71
N TYR A 234 16.38 2.84 4.64
CA TYR A 234 16.18 1.94 5.76
C TYR A 234 17.43 1.95 6.65
N LEU A 235 17.23 2.26 7.93
CA LEU A 235 18.27 2.23 8.95
C LEU A 235 18.14 0.94 9.76
N ASN A 236 19.20 0.13 9.78
CA ASN A 236 19.25 -1.02 10.67
C ASN A 236 19.69 -0.59 12.07
N CYS A 237 18.71 -0.43 12.96
CA CYS A 237 18.92 -0.03 14.34
C CYS A 237 19.06 -1.21 15.31
N SER A 238 19.16 -2.46 14.83
CA SER A 238 19.14 -3.67 15.67
C SER A 238 20.31 -3.80 16.66
N HIS A 239 21.26 -2.87 16.61
CA HIS A 239 22.39 -2.80 17.52
C HIS A 239 22.11 -1.86 18.69
N CYS A 240 21.09 -1.00 18.61
CA CYS A 240 20.69 -0.06 19.66
C CYS A 240 19.85 -0.77 20.72
N GLU A 241 19.95 -0.36 21.99
CA GLU A 241 19.25 -1.03 23.10
C GLU A 241 17.71 -1.07 22.93
N VAL A 242 17.13 -0.04 22.30
CA VAL A 242 15.68 0.08 22.06
C VAL A 242 15.28 -0.08 20.59
N ASP A 243 16.19 -0.57 19.73
CA ASP A 243 15.97 -0.72 18.29
C ASP A 243 15.54 0.57 17.54
N GLU A 244 15.75 1.75 18.13
CA GLU A 244 15.48 3.05 17.51
C GLU A 244 16.77 3.83 17.25
N CYS A 245 16.90 4.40 16.05
CA CYS A 245 18.05 5.20 15.65
C CYS A 245 17.72 6.18 14.52
N HIS A 246 18.57 7.18 14.34
CA HIS A 246 18.51 8.11 13.20
C HIS A 246 19.89 8.25 12.54
N MET A 247 19.90 8.76 11.31
CA MET A 247 21.13 9.14 10.64
C MET A 247 21.42 10.61 10.90
N ASP A 248 22.60 10.90 11.41
CA ASP A 248 23.10 12.28 11.55
C ASP A 248 23.27 12.92 10.16
N PRO A 249 22.66 14.08 9.89
CA PRO A 249 22.62 14.67 8.55
C PRO A 249 23.97 15.20 8.06
N GLU A 250 24.94 15.46 8.96
CA GLU A 250 26.26 15.96 8.56
C GLU A 250 27.30 14.84 8.41
N SER A 251 27.37 13.94 9.40
CA SER A 251 28.36 12.87 9.44
C SER A 251 27.90 11.55 8.81
N HIS A 252 26.61 11.43 8.50
CA HIS A 252 25.96 10.19 8.04
C HIS A 252 26.16 8.99 8.99
N LYS A 253 26.44 9.26 10.27
CA LYS A 253 26.56 8.23 11.30
C LYS A 253 25.19 7.87 11.86
N VAL A 254 25.02 6.60 12.21
CA VAL A 254 23.83 6.14 12.92
C VAL A 254 23.98 6.50 14.40
N ILE A 255 22.95 7.14 14.96
CA ILE A 255 22.87 7.53 16.38
C ILE A 255 21.62 6.87 16.98
N CYS A 256 21.82 6.05 18.01
CA CYS A 256 20.74 5.39 18.73
C CYS A 256 19.91 6.39 19.55
N PHE A 257 18.60 6.16 19.60
CA PHE A 257 17.69 6.87 20.49
C PHE A 257 17.48 6.08 21.78
N CYS A 258 17.06 6.80 22.83
CA CYS A 258 16.73 6.22 24.12
C CYS A 258 15.35 6.71 24.56
N ASP A 259 14.64 5.85 25.31
CA ASP A 259 13.32 6.17 25.85
C ASP A 259 13.37 7.31 26.86
N HIS A 260 12.20 7.92 27.07
CA HIS A 260 12.06 9.05 27.99
C HIS A 260 12.57 8.73 29.41
N GLY A 261 13.50 9.53 29.91
CA GLY A 261 14.13 9.34 31.23
C GLY A 261 15.46 8.57 31.20
N THR A 262 15.90 8.15 30.01
CA THR A 262 17.24 7.60 29.78
C THR A 262 18.02 8.45 28.77
N VAL A 263 19.35 8.37 28.83
CA VAL A 263 20.27 9.05 27.92
C VAL A 263 21.24 8.04 27.31
N LEU A 264 21.68 8.31 26.08
CA LEU A 264 22.64 7.45 25.40
C LEU A 264 23.99 7.46 26.14
N ALA A 265 24.52 6.28 26.43
CA ALA A 265 25.80 6.09 27.08
C ALA A 265 26.98 6.41 26.14
N GLU A 266 28.21 6.46 26.67
CA GLU A 266 29.41 6.75 25.89
C GLU A 266 29.74 5.68 24.82
N ASP A 267 29.21 4.47 24.97
CA ASP A 267 29.32 3.42 23.95
C ASP A 267 28.46 3.70 22.70
N GLY A 268 27.57 4.70 22.76
CA GLY A 268 26.70 5.12 21.67
C GLY A 268 25.56 4.13 21.38
N VAL A 269 25.34 3.14 22.25
CA VAL A 269 24.40 2.03 22.02
C VAL A 269 23.44 1.84 23.20
N SER A 270 23.95 1.92 24.43
CA SER A 270 23.18 1.64 25.64
C SER A 270 22.48 2.88 26.18
N CYS A 271 21.33 2.67 26.83
CA CYS A 271 20.52 3.71 27.43
C CYS A 271 20.65 3.65 28.96
N ILE A 272 21.29 4.66 29.54
CA ILE A 272 21.47 4.76 30.99
C ILE A 272 20.46 5.72 31.60
N VAL A 273 20.06 5.47 32.84
CA VAL A 273 19.16 6.38 33.57
C VAL A 273 19.78 7.76 33.60
N SER A 274 19.00 8.77 33.17
CA SER A 274 19.41 10.17 33.27
C SER A 274 19.87 10.41 34.70
N PRO A 275 21.09 10.93 34.96
CA PRO A 275 21.46 11.29 36.31
C PRO A 275 20.41 12.28 36.81
N THR A 276 19.51 11.81 37.69
CA THR A 276 18.63 12.70 38.41
C THR A 276 19.57 13.69 39.10
N PRO A 277 19.42 15.00 38.87
CA PRO A 277 20.05 15.94 39.77
C PRO A 277 19.50 15.56 41.14
N GLU A 278 20.36 15.05 42.02
CA GLU A 278 19.98 14.93 43.43
C GLU A 278 19.37 16.29 43.80
N PRO A 279 18.21 16.33 44.45
CA PRO A 279 17.62 17.58 44.89
C PRO A 279 18.51 18.18 45.97
N HIS A 280 19.61 18.81 45.56
CA HIS A 280 20.41 19.66 46.41
C HIS A 280 19.53 20.86 46.71
N LEU A 281 18.98 20.92 47.93
CA LEU A 281 18.31 22.13 48.37
C LEU A 281 19.30 23.29 48.19
N PRO A 282 18.91 24.36 47.47
CA PRO A 282 19.81 25.47 47.23
C PRO A 282 20.27 26.01 48.59
N LEU A 283 21.58 26.22 48.72
CA LEU A 283 22.21 26.62 49.98
C LEU A 283 21.56 27.90 50.56
N SER A 284 21.01 28.75 49.69
CA SER A 284 20.21 29.93 50.04
C SER A 284 18.94 29.61 50.84
N LEU A 285 18.25 28.52 50.51
CA LEU A 285 17.01 28.10 51.18
C LEU A 285 17.33 27.52 52.56
N ILE A 286 18.40 26.72 52.65
CA ILE A 286 18.95 26.26 53.94
C ILE A 286 19.34 27.46 54.80
N LEU A 287 20.07 28.43 54.24
CA LEU A 287 20.47 29.64 54.95
C LEU A 287 19.25 30.44 55.42
N SER A 288 18.24 30.62 54.57
CA SER A 288 17.04 31.38 54.91
C SER A 288 16.25 30.76 56.06
N VAL A 289 16.15 29.42 56.10
CA VAL A 289 15.43 28.71 57.17
C VAL A 289 16.19 28.87 58.48
N VAL A 290 17.51 28.70 58.45
CA VAL A 290 18.38 28.86 59.62
C VAL A 290 18.34 30.30 60.15
N THR A 291 18.44 31.31 59.28
CA THR A 291 18.35 32.72 59.69
C THR A 291 16.98 33.06 60.25
N SER A 292 15.91 32.56 59.64
CA SER A 292 14.53 32.81 60.12
C SER A 292 14.29 32.18 61.48
N ALA A 293 14.79 30.96 61.71
CA ALA A 293 14.72 30.31 63.01
C ALA A 293 15.53 31.06 64.09
N LEU A 294 16.73 31.54 63.75
CA LEU A 294 17.55 32.36 64.66
C LEU A 294 16.86 33.68 65.03
N VAL A 295 16.28 34.39 64.05
CA VAL A 295 15.56 35.64 64.29
C VAL A 295 14.32 35.38 65.15
N ALA A 296 13.54 34.34 64.87
CA ALA A 296 12.37 33.97 65.67
C ALA A 296 12.76 33.64 67.12
N ALA A 297 13.84 32.88 67.32
CA ALA A 297 14.36 32.57 68.65
C ALA A 297 14.81 33.83 69.41
N LEU A 298 15.50 34.76 68.74
CA LEU A 298 15.87 36.04 69.33
C LEU A 298 14.65 36.87 69.71
N VAL A 299 13.66 36.99 68.82
CA VAL A 299 12.41 37.73 69.09
C VAL A 299 11.68 37.13 70.29
N LEU A 300 11.58 35.80 70.38
CA LEU A 300 10.98 35.12 71.52
C LEU A 300 11.76 35.35 72.83
N ALA A 301 13.10 35.33 72.77
CA ALA A 301 13.94 35.63 73.92
C ALA A 301 13.77 37.08 74.41
N PHE A 302 13.80 38.07 73.51
CA PHE A 302 13.60 39.48 73.86
C PHE A 302 12.19 39.77 74.36
N SER A 303 11.17 39.12 73.78
CA SER A 303 9.79 39.23 74.24
C SER A 303 9.60 38.60 75.62
N GLY A 304 10.29 37.49 75.92
CA GLY A 304 10.29 36.87 77.25
C GLY A 304 10.95 37.74 78.32
N ILE A 305 12.03 38.45 77.97
CA ILE A 305 12.72 39.38 78.89
C ILE A 305 11.86 40.62 79.17
N MET A 306 11.12 41.14 78.18
CA MET A 306 10.22 42.29 78.34
C MET A 306 8.96 41.98 79.18
N ILE A 307 8.55 40.71 79.28
CA ILE A 307 7.39 40.29 80.09
C ILE A 307 7.78 39.86 81.51
N GLY A 308 9.04 39.42 81.73
CA GLY A 308 9.56 39.02 83.05
C GLY A 308 10.28 40.11 83.84
N GLY A 309 10.47 41.30 83.27
CA GLY A 309 11.13 42.45 83.90
C GLY A 309 10.15 43.53 84.33
N ASN A 310 9.25 43.20 85.27
CA ASN A 310 8.47 44.16 86.06
C ASN A 310 8.28 43.62 87.48
#